data_AF-A0A2E2KLX6-F1
#
_entry.id   AF-A0A2E2KLX6-F1
#
_cell.length_a   1.000
_cell.length_b   1.000
_cell.length_c   1.000
_cell.angle_alpha   90.00
_cell.angle_beta   90.00
_cell.angle_gamma   90.00
#
_symmetry.space_group_name_H-M   'P 1'
#
loop_
_entity.id
_entity.type
_entity.pdbx_description
1 polymer ?
#
loop_
_entity_poly.entity_id
_entity_poly.type
_entity_poly.pdbx_seq_one_letter_code
_entity_poly.pdbx_strand_id
1 'polypeptide(L)'
;MLVKSHEGNVAQCSVNTSPDTPLETVDLSLVGPQKTGTWVLVFLGAAREVITVERAEQIRNALTAIEAVMNGNEIDVNDLFSDLVGEEPQLPSHLQNNN
;
A
#
# COMPACT_ATOMS: atom_id res chain seq x y z
N MET A 1 -2.66 3.59 5.00
CA MET A 1 -3.79 3.97 5.86
C MET A 1 -4.30 5.35 5.45
N LEU A 2 -5.61 5.56 5.57
CA LEU A 2 -6.30 6.81 5.25
C LEU A 2 -6.33 7.73 6.48
N VAL A 3 -5.86 8.96 6.34
CA VAL A 3 -5.94 9.98 7.39
C VAL A 3 -7.39 10.42 7.56
N LYS A 4 -7.95 10.24 8.77
CA LYS A 4 -9.30 10.67 9.14
C LYS A 4 -9.28 12.02 9.87
N SER A 5 -8.30 12.24 10.72
CA SER A 5 -8.03 13.51 11.40
C SER A 5 -6.56 13.61 11.80
N HIS A 6 -6.08 14.81 12.11
CA HIS A 6 -4.73 15.03 12.64
C HIS A 6 -4.67 16.23 13.59
N GLU A 7 -3.77 16.15 14.57
CA GLU A 7 -3.37 17.24 15.45
C GLU A 7 -1.84 17.31 15.47
N GLY A 8 -1.28 18.39 14.92
CA GLY A 8 0.17 18.46 14.67
C GLY A 8 0.65 17.29 13.81
N ASN A 9 1.64 16.56 14.31
CA ASN A 9 2.21 15.38 13.66
C ASN A 9 1.53 14.06 14.05
N VAL A 10 0.45 14.07 14.83
CA VAL A 10 -0.25 12.83 15.20
C VAL A 10 -1.55 12.75 14.43
N ALA A 11 -1.80 11.63 13.76
CA ALA A 11 -3.01 11.39 13.00
C ALA A 11 -3.79 10.18 13.51
N GLN A 12 -5.12 10.25 13.35
CA GLN A 12 -5.99 9.08 13.43
C GLN A 12 -6.22 8.55 12.02
N CYS A 13 -5.84 7.29 11.81
CA CYS A 13 -5.85 6.67 10.49
C CYS A 13 -6.65 5.37 10.50
N SER A 14 -7.28 5.03 9.37
CA SER A 14 -7.96 3.74 9.18
C SER A 14 -7.34 2.96 8.01
N VAL A 15 -7.44 1.64 8.01
CA VAL A 15 -6.91 0.82 6.90
C VAL A 15 -7.70 0.99 5.60
N ASN A 16 -9.00 1.32 5.68
CA ASN A 16 -9.89 1.52 4.55
C ASN A 16 -10.89 2.68 4.79
N THR A 17 -11.82 2.89 3.87
CA THR A 17 -12.79 4.00 3.91
C THR A 17 -14.03 3.72 4.77
N SER A 18 -14.30 2.46 5.12
CA SER A 18 -15.48 2.03 5.87
C SER A 18 -15.59 2.75 7.23
N PRO A 19 -16.79 3.21 7.62
CA PRO A 19 -17.00 3.94 8.87
C PRO A 19 -16.73 3.09 10.11
N ASP A 20 -16.90 1.77 10.03
CA ASP A 20 -16.73 0.86 11.16
C ASP A 20 -15.28 0.39 11.37
N THR A 21 -14.36 0.85 10.53
CA THR A 21 -12.95 0.44 10.63
C THR A 21 -12.29 1.12 11.84
N PRO A 22 -11.61 0.35 12.72
CA PRO A 22 -10.88 0.92 13.84
C PRO A 22 -9.88 1.99 13.40
N LEU A 23 -9.75 3.02 14.24
CA LEU A 23 -8.74 4.05 14.08
C LEU A 23 -7.48 3.66 14.83
N GLU A 24 -6.34 3.91 14.19
CA GLU A 24 -5.01 3.77 14.77
C GLU A 24 -4.32 5.12 14.82
N THR A 25 -3.55 5.34 15.87
CA THR A 25 -2.73 6.55 16.03
C THR A 25 -1.43 6.38 15.25
N VAL A 26 -1.13 7.33 14.38
CA VAL A 26 0.04 7.31 13.49
C VAL A 26 0.87 8.57 13.67
N ASP A 27 2.18 8.40 13.81
CA ASP A 27 3.17 9.49 13.79
C ASP A 27 3.46 9.92 12.35
N LEU A 28 3.23 11.19 12.05
CA LEU A 28 3.46 11.82 10.76
C LEU A 28 4.79 12.57 10.69
N SER A 29 5.64 12.55 11.72
CA SER A 29 6.83 13.40 11.81
C SER A 29 7.80 13.26 10.63
N LEU A 30 7.80 12.12 9.94
CA LEU A 30 8.65 11.89 8.76
C LEU A 30 8.08 12.48 7.46
N VAL A 31 6.75 12.66 7.38
CA VAL A 31 6.05 13.16 6.18
C VAL A 31 5.39 14.53 6.41
N GLY A 32 5.46 15.04 7.64
CA GLY A 32 4.75 16.23 8.10
C GLY A 32 3.22 16.04 8.21
N PRO A 33 2.50 17.01 8.79
CA PRO A 33 1.05 16.95 8.93
C PRO A 33 0.35 16.73 7.59
N GLN A 34 -0.57 15.77 7.54
CA GLN A 34 -1.31 15.39 6.33
C GLN A 34 -2.79 15.68 6.48
N LYS A 35 -3.41 16.17 5.40
CA LYS A 35 -4.84 16.48 5.39
C LYS A 35 -5.68 15.19 5.51
N THR A 36 -6.87 15.32 6.09
CA THR A 36 -7.90 14.28 6.01
C THR A 36 -8.15 13.89 4.55
N GLY A 37 -8.25 12.59 4.28
CA GLY A 37 -8.39 12.05 2.93
C GLY A 37 -7.07 11.59 2.29
N THR A 38 -5.92 11.97 2.85
CA THR A 38 -4.61 11.54 2.36
C THR A 38 -4.33 10.09 2.73
N TRP A 39 -3.74 9.33 1.80
CA TRP A 39 -3.22 8.00 2.06
C TRP A 39 -1.74 8.04 2.42
N VAL A 40 -1.36 7.34 3.48
CA VAL A 40 0.03 7.21 3.93
C VAL A 40 0.41 5.74 4.08
N LEU A 41 1.65 5.39 3.73
CA LEU A 41 2.22 4.09 4.05
C LEU A 41 2.71 4.11 5.50
N VAL A 42 2.17 3.22 6.34
CA VAL A 42 2.47 3.16 7.77
C VAL A 42 3.29 1.92 8.07
N PHE A 43 4.35 2.08 8.86
CA PHE A 43 5.17 0.98 9.35
C PHE A 43 5.57 1.27 10.79
N LEU A 44 5.30 0.33 11.70
CA LEU A 44 5.58 0.45 13.14
C LEU A 44 5.01 1.75 13.76
N GLY A 45 3.77 2.11 13.37
CA GLY A 45 3.07 3.28 13.91
C GLY A 45 3.51 4.64 13.33
N ALA A 46 4.44 4.67 12.37
CA ALA A 46 4.88 5.90 11.72
C ALA A 46 4.59 5.90 10.21
N ALA A 47 4.15 7.04 9.69
CA ALA A 47 3.99 7.26 8.25
C ALA A 47 5.35 7.46 7.59
N ARG A 48 5.68 6.62 6.61
CA ARG A 48 6.94 6.66 5.86
C ARG A 48 6.84 7.40 4.54
N GLU A 49 5.66 7.39 3.94
CA GLU A 49 5.43 7.91 2.60
C GLU A 49 3.97 8.37 2.46
N VAL A 50 3.73 9.43 1.70
CA VAL A 50 2.41 9.81 1.21
C VAL A 50 2.21 9.12 -0.13
N ILE A 51 1.15 8.32 -0.25
CA ILE A 51 0.89 7.49 -1.42
C ILE A 51 -0.44 7.85 -2.06
N THR A 52 -0.62 7.48 -3.33
CA THR A 52 -1.91 7.67 -4.03
C THR A 52 -2.93 6.65 -3.57
N VAL A 53 -4.20 6.87 -3.95
CA VAL A 53 -5.30 5.92 -3.66
C VAL A 53 -5.03 4.59 -4.35
N GLU A 54 -4.61 4.65 -5.62
CA GLU A 54 -4.31 3.48 -6.46
C GLU A 54 -3.18 2.66 -5.84
N ARG A 55 -2.11 3.32 -5.40
CA ARG A 55 -0.99 2.65 -4.74
C ARG A 55 -1.42 2.00 -3.42
N ALA A 56 -2.31 2.65 -2.66
CA ALA A 56 -2.84 2.08 -1.44
C ALA A 56 -3.68 0.82 -1.69
N GLU A 57 -4.48 0.79 -2.77
CA GLU A 57 -5.22 -0.41 -3.20
C GLU A 57 -4.29 -1.53 -3.65
N GLN A 58 -3.27 -1.24 -4.47
CA GLN A 58 -2.28 -2.24 -4.90
C GLN A 58 -1.59 -2.91 -3.70
N ILE A 59 -1.18 -2.11 -2.70
CA ILE A 59 -0.55 -2.66 -1.49
C ILE A 59 -1.53 -3.54 -0.71
N ARG A 60 -2.80 -3.14 -0.60
CA ARG A 60 -3.84 -3.97 0.04
C ARG A 60 -4.04 -5.29 -0.70
N ASN A 61 -4.18 -5.25 -2.02
CA ASN A 61 -4.36 -6.44 -2.84
C ASN A 61 -3.17 -7.40 -2.71
N ALA A 62 -1.94 -6.86 -2.74
CA ALA A 62 -0.73 -7.65 -2.55
C ALA A 62 -0.68 -8.32 -1.17
N LEU A 63 -1.06 -7.61 -0.09
CA LEU A 63 -1.12 -8.20 1.25
C LEU A 63 -2.17 -9.31 1.35
N THR A 64 -3.37 -9.09 0.79
CA THR A 64 -4.43 -10.10 0.70
C THR A 64 -3.98 -11.34 -0.06
N ALA A 65 -3.25 -11.15 -1.17
CA ALA A 65 -2.71 -12.25 -1.96
C ALA A 65 -1.72 -13.10 -1.16
N ILE A 66 -0.76 -12.45 -0.51
CA ILE A 66 0.27 -13.13 0.30
C ILE A 66 -0.40 -13.89 1.44
N GLU A 67 -1.36 -13.29 2.14
CA GLU A 67 -2.09 -13.95 3.23
C GLU A 67 -2.87 -15.17 2.72
N ALA A 68 -3.55 -15.07 1.58
CA ALA A 68 -4.28 -16.18 1.00
C ALA A 68 -3.35 -17.34 0.60
N VAL A 69 -2.20 -17.05 -0.01
CA VAL A 69 -1.18 -18.06 -0.35
C VAL A 69 -0.63 -18.73 0.90
N MET A 70 -0.30 -17.94 1.94
CA MET A 70 0.19 -18.47 3.21
C MET A 70 -0.83 -19.38 3.90
N ASN A 71 -2.13 -19.16 3.68
CA ASN A 71 -3.22 -20.00 4.17
C ASN A 71 -3.53 -21.21 3.26
N GLY A 72 -2.80 -21.39 2.14
CA GLY A 72 -2.98 -22.50 1.22
C GLY A 72 -4.19 -22.37 0.28
N ASN A 73 -4.75 -21.17 0.14
CA ASN A 73 -5.84 -20.91 -0.81
C ASN A 73 -5.29 -20.81 -2.24
N GLU A 74 -5.99 -21.42 -3.19
CA GLU A 74 -5.79 -21.10 -4.61
C GLU A 74 -6.32 -19.69 -4.87
N ILE A 75 -5.43 -18.81 -5.31
CA ILE A 75 -5.77 -17.44 -5.71
C ILE A 75 -5.42 -17.20 -7.16
N ASP A 76 -6.24 -16.40 -7.85
CA ASP A 76 -5.82 -15.81 -9.11
C ASP A 76 -4.89 -14.63 -8.81
N VAL A 77 -3.59 -14.88 -8.91
CA VAL A 77 -2.54 -13.88 -8.70
C VAL A 77 -2.67 -12.72 -9.69
N ASN A 78 -3.26 -12.96 -10.89
CA ASN A 78 -3.42 -11.94 -11.92
C ASN A 78 -4.43 -10.86 -11.51
N ASP A 79 -5.45 -11.20 -10.73
CA ASP A 79 -6.43 -10.23 -10.23
C ASP A 79 -5.85 -9.34 -9.12
N LEU A 80 -4.93 -9.90 -8.31
CA LEU A 80 -4.35 -9.22 -7.15
C LEU A 80 -3.09 -8.41 -7.48
N PHE A 81 -2.40 -8.76 -8.57
CA PHE A 81 -1.25 -8.04 -9.13
C PHE A 81 -1.50 -7.68 -10.60
N SER A 82 -2.65 -7.05 -10.88
CA SER A 82 -3.05 -6.70 -12.24
C SER A 82 -2.05 -5.77 -12.95
N ASP A 83 -1.25 -5.02 -12.20
CA ASP A 83 -0.14 -4.21 -12.70
C ASP A 83 1.07 -5.01 -13.20
N LEU A 84 1.19 -6.28 -12.81
CA LEU A 84 2.27 -7.18 -13.25
C LEU A 84 1.84 -8.12 -14.39
N VAL A 85 0.57 -8.12 -14.76
CA VAL A 85 0.03 -8.98 -15.82
C VAL A 85 0.41 -8.40 -17.19
N GLY A 86 1.22 -9.13 -17.95
CA GLY A 86 1.62 -8.75 -19.32
C GLY A 86 2.84 -7.83 -19.42
N GLU A 87 3.42 -7.41 -18.29
CA GLU A 87 4.69 -6.67 -18.25
C GLU A 87 5.85 -7.64 -17.97
N GLU A 88 6.36 -8.31 -19.01
CA GLU A 88 7.58 -9.10 -18.86
C GLU A 88 8.78 -8.16 -18.65
N PRO A 89 9.60 -8.36 -17.60
CA PRO A 89 10.81 -7.58 -17.38
C PRO A 89 11.72 -7.71 -18.60
N GLN A 90 11.99 -6.59 -19.27
CA GLN A 90 12.94 -6.60 -20.38
C GLN A 90 14.36 -6.77 -19.83
N LEU A 91 15.10 -7.71 -20.39
CA LEU A 91 16.51 -7.89 -20.07
C LEU A 91 17.26 -6.58 -20.31
N PRO A 92 18.06 -6.09 -19.35
CA PRO A 92 19.00 -5.01 -19.57
C PRO A 92 19.86 -5.28 -20.81
N SER A 93 20.28 -4.22 -21.51
CA SER A 93 21.00 -4.31 -22.79
C SER A 93 22.25 -5.22 -22.76
N HIS A 94 22.93 -5.32 -21.63
CA HIS A 94 24.11 -6.17 -21.43
C HIS A 94 23.79 -7.64 -21.13
N LEU A 95 22.51 -7.99 -20.96
CA LEU A 95 21.99 -9.35 -20.81
C LEU A 95 21.18 -9.82 -22.04
N GLN A 96 21.03 -8.95 -23.04
CA GLN A 96 20.46 -9.31 -24.33
C GLN A 96 21.57 -9.98 -25.15
N ASN A 97 21.44 -11.29 -25.42
CA ASN A 97 22.38 -12.00 -26.28
C ASN A 97 22.31 -11.42 -27.69
N ASN A 98 23.28 -10.57 -28.04
CA ASN A 98 23.50 -10.12 -29.40
C ASN A 98 24.16 -11.25 -30.17
N ASN A 99 23.38 -11.97 -30.97
CA ASN A 99 23.87 -12.97 -31.91
C ASN A 99 24.49 -12.29 -33.14
#